data_AF-A0A376ZMR5-F1
#
_entry.id   AF-A0A376ZMR5-F1
#
_cell.length_a   1.000
_cell.length_b   1.000
_cell.length_c   1.000
_cell.angle_alpha   90.00
_cell.angle_beta   90.00
_cell.angle_gamma   90.00
#
_symmetry.space_group_name_H-M   'P 1'
#
loop_
_entity.id
_entity.type
_entity.pdbx_description
1 polymer ?
#
loop_
_entity_poly.entity_id
_entity_poly.type
_entity_poly.pdbx_seq_one_letter_code
_entity_poly.pdbx_strand_id
1 'polypeptide(L)'
;MREGNESKLTLIGTSGNAPRSISFSGPWAQFRLFGAGQLTGVQDGNFTVRFSVDAGAMTYRVHTDTEDNPFSGGLFSQFGLSDTLY
;
A
#
# COMPACT_ATOMS: atom_id res chain seq x y z
N MET A 1 17.10 5.41 -11.77
CA MET A 1 16.07 4.44 -11.32
C MET A 1 15.17 4.14 -12.53
N ARG A 2 14.90 2.87 -12.86
CA ARG A 2 14.24 2.50 -14.13
C ARG A 2 12.74 2.84 -14.10
N GLU A 3 12.23 3.43 -15.18
CA GLU A 3 10.80 3.71 -15.41
C GLU A 3 9.89 2.45 -15.47
N GLY A 4 10.44 1.24 -15.40
CA GLY A 4 9.71 -0.02 -15.61
C GLY A 4 9.17 -0.75 -14.37
N ASN A 5 9.33 -0.22 -13.16
CA ASN A 5 8.80 -0.89 -11.96
C ASN A 5 7.28 -0.63 -11.85
N GLU A 6 6.47 -1.70 -11.87
CA GLU A 6 5.04 -1.65 -11.60
C GLU A 6 4.70 -2.42 -10.32
N SER A 7 3.78 -1.89 -9.53
CA SER A 7 3.14 -2.61 -8.43
C SER A 7 1.64 -2.62 -8.68
N LYS A 8 1.05 -3.81 -8.83
CA LYS A 8 -0.34 -4.00 -9.25
C LYS A 8 -1.00 -5.10 -8.43
N LEU A 9 -2.24 -4.85 -8.00
CA LEU A 9 -3.15 -5.86 -7.48
C LEU A 9 -4.35 -5.97 -8.41
N THR A 10 -4.80 -7.20 -8.65
CA THR A 10 -5.97 -7.47 -9.49
C THR A 10 -6.93 -8.39 -8.75
N LEU A 11 -8.16 -7.93 -8.59
CA LEU A 11 -9.27 -8.69 -8.05
C LEU A 11 -10.03 -9.36 -9.20
N ILE A 12 -10.18 -10.68 -9.11
CA ILE A 12 -11.00 -11.47 -10.03
C ILE A 12 -12.34 -11.77 -9.36
N GLY A 13 -13.44 -11.32 -9.95
CA GLY A 13 -14.78 -11.58 -9.45
C GLY A 13 -15.25 -12.99 -9.76
N THR A 14 -16.11 -13.55 -8.90
CA THR A 14 -16.65 -14.91 -9.05
C THR A 14 -17.90 -15.00 -9.93
N SER A 15 -18.53 -13.86 -10.26
CA SER A 15 -19.84 -13.79 -10.94
C SER A 15 -19.78 -13.21 -12.37
N GLY A 16 -18.67 -13.42 -13.09
CA GLY A 16 -18.51 -12.94 -14.48
C GLY A 16 -18.22 -11.44 -14.60
N ASN A 17 -17.99 -10.74 -13.49
CA ASN A 17 -17.51 -9.36 -13.52
C ASN A 17 -16.09 -9.28 -14.10
N ALA A 18 -15.82 -8.23 -14.86
CA ALA A 18 -14.48 -7.98 -15.38
C ALA A 18 -13.45 -7.87 -14.24
N PRO A 19 -12.22 -8.41 -14.42
CA PRO A 19 -11.09 -8.18 -13.51
C PRO A 19 -10.89 -6.70 -13.23
N ARG A 20 -10.59 -6.37 -11.97
CA ARG A 20 -10.38 -4.98 -11.57
C ARG A 20 -9.02 -4.83 -10.92
N SER A 21 -8.31 -3.76 -11.26
CA SER A 21 -6.93 -3.57 -10.79
C SER A 21 -6.70 -2.19 -10.20
N ILE A 22 -5.78 -2.15 -9.25
CA ILE A 22 -5.09 -0.93 -8.83
C ILE A 22 -3.62 -1.11 -9.22
N SER A 23 -3.02 -0.12 -9.89
CA SER A 23 -1.61 -0.17 -10.26
C SER A 23 -0.94 1.18 -10.10
N PHE A 24 0.35 1.12 -9.75
CA PHE A 24 1.25 2.25 -9.70
C PHE A 24 2.53 1.91 -10.43
N SER A 25 3.14 2.89 -11.07
CA SER A 25 4.43 2.74 -11.75
C SER A 25 5.51 3.64 -11.14
N GLY A 26 6.75 3.28 -11.45
CA GLY A 26 7.96 3.97 -11.04
C GLY A 26 8.61 3.40 -9.78
N PRO A 27 9.72 4.01 -9.33
CA PRO A 27 10.55 3.45 -8.25
C PRO A 27 9.82 3.32 -6.91
N TRP A 28 8.75 4.11 -6.71
CA TRP A 28 7.94 4.17 -5.49
C TRP A 28 6.58 3.47 -5.63
N ALA A 29 6.38 2.68 -6.69
CA ALA A 29 5.11 2.02 -6.97
C ALA A 29 4.56 1.21 -5.78
N GLN A 30 5.43 0.48 -5.08
CA GLN A 30 5.00 -0.36 -3.95
C GLN A 30 4.56 0.46 -2.74
N PHE A 31 5.26 1.56 -2.43
CA PHE A 31 4.87 2.48 -1.36
C PHE A 31 3.53 3.15 -1.67
N ARG A 32 3.33 3.60 -2.91
CA ARG A 32 2.05 4.15 -3.37
C ARG A 32 0.93 3.12 -3.31
N LEU A 33 1.22 1.88 -3.69
CA LEU A 33 0.27 0.78 -3.59
C LEU A 33 -0.16 0.58 -2.14
N PHE A 34 0.77 0.38 -1.20
CA PHE A 34 0.41 0.22 0.22
C PHE A 34 -0.29 1.45 0.80
N GLY A 35 0.12 2.66 0.43
CA GLY A 35 -0.52 3.90 0.85
C GLY A 35 -1.95 4.10 0.32
N ALA A 36 -2.32 3.43 -0.78
CA ALA A 36 -3.69 3.42 -1.29
C ALA A 36 -4.61 2.43 -0.53
N GLY A 37 -4.03 1.53 0.26
CA GLY A 37 -4.77 0.60 1.10
C GLY A 37 -5.12 1.20 2.46
N GLN A 38 -6.25 0.78 3.01
CA GLN A 38 -6.63 1.12 4.37
C GLN A 38 -5.95 0.16 5.35
N LEU A 39 -5.17 0.69 6.29
CA LEU A 39 -4.64 -0.08 7.40
C LEU A 39 -5.79 -0.48 8.34
N THR A 40 -5.96 -1.77 8.59
CA THR A 40 -7.04 -2.31 9.44
C THR A 40 -6.53 -3.03 10.67
N GLY A 41 -5.22 -3.18 10.83
CA GLY A 41 -4.61 -3.77 12.02
C GLY A 41 -3.08 -3.66 11.98
N VAL A 42 -2.48 -3.46 13.15
CA VAL A 42 -1.03 -3.39 13.36
C VAL A 42 -0.68 -4.26 14.56
N GLN A 43 0.36 -5.06 14.41
CA GLN A 43 0.88 -5.97 15.42
C GLN A 43 2.42 -6.04 15.27
N ASP A 44 3.09 -6.59 16.27
CA ASP A 44 4.53 -6.81 16.18
C ASP A 44 4.83 -7.76 15.01
N GLY A 45 5.72 -7.32 14.12
CA GLY A 45 6.14 -8.08 12.93
C GLY A 45 5.05 -8.28 11.86
N ASN A 46 3.87 -7.65 11.95
CA ASN A 46 2.91 -7.66 10.85
C ASN A 46 1.90 -6.51 10.84
N PHE A 47 1.33 -6.26 9.67
CA PHE A 47 0.18 -5.36 9.52
C PHE A 47 -0.86 -5.92 8.56
N THR A 48 -2.11 -5.50 8.73
CA THR A 48 -3.22 -5.87 7.85
C THR A 48 -3.67 -4.66 7.05
N VAL A 49 -3.74 -4.82 5.74
CA VAL A 49 -4.16 -3.78 4.78
C VAL A 49 -5.32 -4.28 3.93
N ARG A 50 -6.32 -3.41 3.77
CA ARG A 50 -7.49 -3.64 2.91
C ARG A 50 -7.43 -2.72 1.70
N PHE A 51 -7.47 -3.31 0.51
CA PHE A 51 -7.58 -2.60 -0.75
C PHE A 51 -9.02 -2.70 -1.25
N SER A 52 -9.69 -1.56 -1.40
CA SER A 52 -10.99 -1.49 -2.06
C SER A 52 -10.77 -1.21 -3.54
N VAL A 53 -11.30 -2.07 -4.42
CA VAL A 53 -11.25 -1.89 -5.87
C VAL A 53 -12.70 -1.98 -6.37
N ASP A 54 -13.25 -0.81 -6.68
CA ASP A 54 -14.67 -0.60 -6.98
C ASP A 54 -15.62 -1.26 -5.95
N ALA A 55 -16.43 -2.23 -6.36
CA ALA A 55 -17.41 -2.92 -5.52
C ALA A 55 -16.83 -4.13 -4.74
N GLY A 56 -15.53 -4.39 -4.88
CA GLY A 56 -14.84 -5.50 -4.24
C GLY A 56 -13.70 -5.04 -3.34
N ALA A 57 -13.20 -5.96 -2.52
CA ALA A 57 -12.05 -5.70 -1.67
C ALA A 57 -11.16 -6.92 -1.49
N MET A 58 -9.87 -6.66 -1.33
CA MET A 58 -8.86 -7.65 -0.99
C MET A 58 -8.24 -7.26 0.35
N THR A 59 -8.02 -8.23 1.25
CA THR A 59 -7.38 -7.98 2.55
C THR A 59 -6.16 -8.87 2.65
N TYR A 60 -5.03 -8.28 3.00
CA TYR A 60 -3.75 -8.97 3.13
C TYR A 60 -3.15 -8.71 4.50
N ARG A 61 -2.53 -9.74 5.08
CA ARG A 61 -1.59 -9.60 6.19
C ARG A 61 -0.17 -9.64 5.63
N VAL A 62 0.61 -8.62 5.93
CA VAL A 62 2.00 -8.47 5.50
C VAL A 62 2.90 -8.63 6.71
N HIS A 63 3.87 -9.53 6.63
CA HIS A 63 4.85 -9.77 7.68
C HIS A 63 6.11 -8.94 7.44
N THR A 64 6.69 -8.41 8.51
CA THR A 64 7.93 -7.63 8.50
C THR A 64 8.94 -8.27 9.44
N ASP A 65 10.20 -8.30 9.03
CA ASP A 65 11.28 -8.90 9.84
C ASP A 65 11.65 -8.04 11.05
N THR A 66 11.28 -6.75 11.04
CA THR A 66 11.50 -5.80 12.14
C THR A 66 10.17 -5.22 12.63
N GLU A 67 10.13 -4.84 13.91
CA GLU A 67 8.98 -4.20 14.57
C GLU A 67 8.74 -2.76 14.05
N ASP A 68 9.81 -2.06 13.62
CA ASP A 68 9.72 -0.71 13.04
C ASP A 68 9.21 -0.77 11.59
N ASN A 69 7.91 -1.01 11.46
CA ASN A 69 7.22 -1.07 10.19
C ASN A 69 6.89 0.34 9.66
N PRO A 70 7.47 0.80 8.54
CA PRO A 70 7.22 2.14 7.99
C PRO A 70 5.78 2.32 7.44
N PHE A 71 5.00 1.24 7.37
CA PHE A 71 3.63 1.23 6.85
C PHE A 71 2.55 1.38 7.94
N SER A 72 2.91 1.31 9.22
CA SER A 72 1.97 1.43 10.34
C SER A 72 1.74 2.88 10.82
N GLY A 73 2.66 3.80 10.53
CA GLY A 73 2.66 5.19 11.02
C GLY A 73 2.14 6.26 10.07
N GLY A 74 1.58 5.88 8.92
CA GLY A 74 1.18 6.81 7.86
C GLY A 74 2.35 7.15 6.93
N LEU A 75 2.34 6.55 5.75
CA LEU A 75 3.37 6.72 4.73
C LEU A 75 3.49 8.19 4.28
N PHE A 76 4.62 8.83 4.61
CA PHE A 76 5.12 10.09 4.02
C PHE A 76 4.14 11.26 3.84
N SER A 77 3.05 11.32 4.60
CA SER A 77 2.05 12.39 4.44
C SER A 77 2.37 13.64 5.28
N GLN A 78 3.35 13.55 6.17
CA GLN A 78 3.69 14.61 7.14
C GLN A 78 5.13 15.11 7.02
N PHE A 79 5.89 14.67 6.01
CA PHE A 79 7.26 15.18 5.83
C PHE A 79 7.22 16.58 5.23
N GLY A 80 7.43 17.58 6.07
CA GLY A 80 7.77 18.95 5.67
C GLY A 80 9.19 19.26 6.11
N LEU A 81 9.99 19.84 5.22
CA LEU A 81 11.26 20.45 5.62
C LEU A 81 10.93 21.70 6.44
N SER A 82 11.54 21.84 7.62
CA SER A 82 11.46 23.07 8.40
C SER A 82 12.09 24.22 7.61
N ASP A 83 11.42 25.37 7.60
CA ASP A 83 11.97 26.60 6.99
C ASP A 83 13.14 27.19 7.79
N THR A 84 13.34 26.73 9.04
CA THR A 84 14.44 27.16 9.90
C THR A 84 15.21 25.96 10.46
N LEU A 85 16.53 26.14 10.60
CA LEU A 85 17.44 25.19 11.25
C LEU A 85 17.47 25.32 12.78
N TYR A 86 16.63 26.18 13.36
CA TYR A 86 16.56 26.48 14.80
C TYR A 86 15.19 27.02 15.19
#